data_AF-A0A2N2MPZ8-F1
#
_entry.id   AF-A0A2N2MPZ8-F1
#
_cell.length_a   1.000
_cell.length_b   1.000
_cell.length_c   1.000
_cell.angle_alpha   90.00
_cell.angle_beta   90.00
_cell.angle_gamma   90.00
#
_symmetry.space_group_name_H-M   'P 1'
#
loop_
_entity.id
_entity.type
_entity.pdbx_description
1 polymer ?
#
loop_
_entity_poly.entity_id
_entity_poly.type
_entity_poly.pdbx_seq_one_letter_code
_entity_poly.pdbx_strand_id
1 'polypeptide(L)'
;MAHHNTIKANSYNGLVQRLNRFPLGAPPAELLFKVLKVLFSEREARLVSLLPIKPFTDKKAAAIWTMNLLDARGILNDFADRGILLDYESEGGTTYVLPPPMAGFFEFSLMRYRTDISQKVLSELLYQYI
;
A
#
# COMPACT_ATOMS: atom_id res chain seq x y z
N MET A 1 -20.68 -11.29 13.73
CA MET A 1 -19.31 -10.80 14.07
C MET A 1 -18.18 -11.60 13.41
N ALA A 2 -18.32 -12.91 13.16
CA ALA A 2 -17.27 -13.72 12.51
C ALA A 2 -16.96 -13.32 11.05
N HIS A 3 -17.97 -13.02 10.24
CA HIS A 3 -17.81 -12.72 8.81
C HIS A 3 -16.98 -11.44 8.55
N HIS A 4 -17.04 -10.46 9.45
CA HIS A 4 -16.28 -9.21 9.33
C HIS A 4 -14.79 -9.42 9.65
N ASN A 5 -14.47 -10.30 10.60
CA ASN A 5 -13.08 -10.66 10.92
C ASN A 5 -12.42 -11.48 9.79
N THR A 6 -13.19 -12.33 9.11
CA THR A 6 -12.70 -13.09 7.95
C THR A 6 -12.40 -12.18 6.76
N ILE A 7 -13.27 -11.19 6.48
CA ILE A 7 -13.06 -10.20 5.41
C ILE A 7 -11.84 -9.30 5.70
N LYS A 8 -11.66 -8.90 6.97
CA LYS A 8 -10.47 -8.17 7.45
C LYS A 8 -9.19 -8.94 7.18
N ALA A 9 -9.12 -10.18 7.66
CA ALA A 9 -7.96 -11.05 7.44
C ALA A 9 -7.67 -11.22 5.95
N ASN A 10 -8.72 -11.40 5.13
CA ASN A 10 -8.57 -11.60 3.70
C ASN A 10 -7.98 -10.36 2.97
N SER A 11 -8.32 -9.14 3.42
CA SER A 11 -7.85 -7.91 2.77
C SER A 11 -6.34 -7.68 3.01
N TYR A 12 -5.86 -7.90 4.23
CA TYR A 12 -4.42 -7.84 4.53
C TYR A 12 -3.65 -9.02 3.92
N ASN A 13 -4.23 -10.22 3.89
CA ASN A 13 -3.63 -11.38 3.22
C ASN A 13 -3.41 -11.12 1.72
N GLY A 14 -4.41 -10.53 1.05
CA GLY A 14 -4.29 -10.13 -0.35
C GLY A 14 -3.16 -9.11 -0.57
N LEU A 15 -3.01 -8.13 0.34
CA LEU A 15 -1.92 -7.17 0.28
C LEU A 15 -0.55 -7.85 0.46
N VAL A 16 -0.40 -8.74 1.43
CA VAL A 16 0.84 -9.51 1.64
C VAL A 16 1.17 -10.35 0.40
N GLN A 17 0.18 -11.02 -0.20
CA GLN A 17 0.38 -11.77 -1.45
C GLN A 17 0.80 -10.86 -2.60
N ARG A 18 0.24 -9.64 -2.70
CA ARG A 18 0.63 -8.65 -3.69
C ARG A 18 2.08 -8.20 -3.50
N LEU A 19 2.49 -7.87 -2.28
CA LEU A 19 3.86 -7.47 -1.93
C LEU A 19 4.85 -8.61 -2.18
N ASN A 20 4.45 -9.86 -1.97
CA ASN A 20 5.28 -11.03 -2.27
C ASN A 20 5.43 -11.33 -3.78
N ARG A 21 4.83 -10.55 -4.67
CA ARG A 21 5.15 -10.61 -6.11
C ARG A 21 6.42 -9.85 -6.47
N PHE A 22 6.97 -9.03 -5.57
CA PHE A 22 8.30 -8.45 -5.76
C PHE A 22 9.38 -9.52 -5.59
N PRO A 23 10.49 -9.47 -6.35
CA PRO A 23 11.55 -10.51 -6.27
C PRO A 23 12.13 -10.73 -4.87
N LEU A 24 12.23 -9.65 -4.08
CA LEU A 24 12.72 -9.71 -2.70
C LEU A 24 11.65 -10.16 -1.69
N GLY A 25 10.38 -10.09 -2.10
CA GLY A 25 9.23 -10.42 -1.27
C GLY A 25 9.14 -9.61 0.03
N ALA A 26 8.26 -10.08 0.90
CA ALA A 26 8.15 -9.71 2.31
C ALA A 26 7.56 -10.94 3.02
N PRO A 27 8.39 -11.84 3.58
CA PRO A 27 7.91 -13.11 4.11
C PRO A 27 6.76 -12.86 5.09
N PRO A 28 5.62 -13.57 4.94
CA PRO A 28 4.48 -13.38 5.83
C PRO A 28 4.89 -13.64 7.28
N ALA A 29 4.86 -12.59 8.09
CA ALA A 29 5.09 -12.66 9.52
C ALA A 29 3.97 -11.92 10.24
N GLU A 30 3.61 -12.34 11.46
CA GLU A 30 2.63 -11.63 12.29
C GLU A 30 2.98 -10.14 12.43
N LEU A 31 4.28 -9.84 12.46
CA LEU A 31 4.82 -8.49 12.53
C LEU A 31 4.55 -7.67 11.25
N LEU A 32 4.68 -8.26 10.06
CA LEU A 32 4.30 -7.61 8.80
C LEU A 32 2.82 -7.19 8.83
N PHE A 33 1.93 -8.06 9.33
CA PHE A 33 0.52 -7.71 9.48
C PHE A 33 0.28 -6.55 10.44
N LYS A 34 1.09 -6.43 11.50
CA LYS A 34 1.02 -5.28 12.43
C LYS A 34 1.44 -3.99 11.74
N VAL A 35 2.55 -4.01 11.00
CA VAL A 35 3.02 -2.87 10.18
C VAL A 35 1.92 -2.44 9.20
N LEU A 36 1.35 -3.37 8.43
CA LEU A 36 0.32 -3.06 7.44
C LEU A 36 -0.96 -2.49 8.08
N LYS A 37 -1.36 -2.94 9.27
CA LYS A 37 -2.52 -2.39 9.99
C LYS A 37 -2.31 -0.99 10.53
N VAL A 38 -1.06 -0.56 10.73
CA VAL A 38 -0.74 0.83 11.08
C VAL A 38 -0.80 1.71 9.84
N LEU A 39 -0.33 1.22 8.70
CA LEU A 39 -0.20 2.00 7.47
C LEU A 39 -1.51 2.13 6.68
N PHE A 40 -2.37 1.12 6.75
CA PHE A 40 -3.57 1.01 5.93
C PHE A 40 -4.81 0.77 6.77
N SER A 41 -5.91 1.42 6.37
CA SER A 41 -7.23 0.89 6.69
C SER A 41 -7.50 -0.41 5.92
N GLU A 42 -8.51 -1.17 6.36
CA GLU A 42 -8.91 -2.40 5.66
C GLU A 42 -9.31 -2.16 4.20
N ARG A 43 -10.00 -1.05 3.94
CA ARG A 43 -10.41 -0.64 2.59
C ARG A 43 -9.19 -0.34 1.72
N GLU A 44 -8.22 0.39 2.26
CA GLU A 44 -7.00 0.74 1.56
C GLU A 44 -6.16 -0.50 1.26
N ALA A 45 -6.01 -1.41 2.23
CA ALA A 45 -5.28 -2.66 2.04
C ALA A 45 -5.88 -3.47 0.88
N ARG A 46 -7.22 -3.52 0.77
CA ARG A 46 -7.90 -4.14 -0.38
C ARG A 46 -7.58 -3.43 -1.69
N LEU A 47 -7.70 -2.10 -1.75
CA LEU A 47 -7.43 -1.34 -2.97
C LEU A 47 -6.00 -1.54 -3.47
N VAL A 48 -5.01 -1.43 -2.59
CA VAL A 48 -3.59 -1.62 -2.93
C VAL A 48 -3.29 -3.07 -3.31
N SER A 49 -3.93 -4.05 -2.68
CA SER A 49 -3.77 -5.47 -3.05
C SER A 49 -4.18 -5.79 -4.50
N LEU A 50 -4.99 -4.93 -5.13
CA LEU A 50 -5.43 -5.08 -6.52
C LEU A 50 -4.50 -4.38 -7.52
N LEU A 51 -3.76 -3.35 -7.10
CA LEU A 51 -2.94 -2.51 -7.96
C LEU A 51 -1.71 -3.25 -8.54
N PRO A 52 -1.30 -2.98 -9.79
CA PRO A 52 -0.10 -3.58 -10.39
C PRO A 52 1.16 -3.31 -9.56
N ILE A 53 2.10 -4.27 -9.55
CA ILE A 53 3.45 -4.08 -8.97
C ILE A 53 4.42 -3.38 -9.94
N LYS A 54 4.06 -3.31 -11.22
CA LYS A 54 4.77 -2.54 -12.25
C LYS A 54 4.13 -1.15 -12.36
N PRO A 55 4.85 -0.13 -12.87
CA PRO A 55 4.27 1.19 -13.08
C PRO A 55 2.94 1.16 -13.85
N PHE A 56 1.98 1.97 -13.44
CA PHE A 56 0.63 2.00 -13.98
C PHE A 56 0.03 3.41 -13.94
N THR A 57 -0.99 3.66 -14.76
CA THR A 57 -1.69 4.95 -14.81
C THR A 57 -2.95 4.94 -13.95
N ASP A 58 -3.44 6.12 -13.61
CA ASP A 58 -4.75 6.33 -12.99
C ASP A 58 -5.90 5.66 -13.76
N LYS A 59 -5.86 5.68 -15.11
CA LYS A 59 -6.82 4.95 -15.97
C LYS A 59 -6.81 3.46 -15.69
N LYS A 60 -5.63 2.87 -15.48
CA LYS A 60 -5.50 1.44 -15.16
C LYS A 60 -6.08 1.13 -13.79
N ALA A 61 -5.83 1.98 -12.79
CA ALA A 61 -6.38 1.82 -11.45
C ALA A 61 -7.91 1.97 -11.44
N ALA A 62 -8.44 2.99 -12.12
CA ALA A 62 -9.88 3.22 -12.26
C ALA A 62 -10.60 1.99 -12.86
N ALA A 63 -10.01 1.37 -13.88
CA ALA A 63 -10.52 0.13 -14.47
C ALA A 63 -10.48 -1.05 -13.48
N ILE A 64 -9.37 -1.23 -12.75
CA ILE A 64 -9.22 -2.31 -11.75
C ILE A 64 -10.25 -2.15 -10.62
N TRP A 65 -10.45 -0.91 -10.16
CA TRP A 65 -11.35 -0.62 -9.06
C TRP A 65 -12.81 -0.39 -9.49
N THR A 66 -13.07 -0.40 -10.80
CA THR A 66 -14.40 -0.16 -11.38
C THR A 66 -15.03 1.13 -10.85
N MET A 67 -14.29 2.24 -10.94
CA MET A 67 -14.74 3.57 -10.52
C MET A 67 -14.34 4.64 -11.54
N ASN A 68 -14.84 5.86 -11.38
CA ASN A 68 -14.48 6.94 -12.29
C ASN A 68 -13.02 7.39 -12.09
N LEU A 69 -12.48 8.07 -13.10
CA LEU A 69 -11.07 8.46 -13.16
C LEU A 69 -10.68 9.46 -12.07
N LEU A 70 -11.55 10.42 -11.75
CA LEU A 70 -11.27 11.47 -10.77
C LEU A 70 -11.14 10.88 -9.36
N ASP A 71 -12.06 9.97 -8.98
CA ASP A 71 -12.02 9.28 -7.69
C ASP A 71 -10.77 8.40 -7.57
N ALA A 72 -10.45 7.64 -8.62
CA ALA A 72 -9.25 6.81 -8.64
C ALA A 72 -7.98 7.65 -8.48
N ARG A 73 -7.88 8.77 -9.22
CA ARG A 73 -6.74 9.69 -9.11
C ARG A 73 -6.62 10.30 -7.72
N GLY A 74 -7.74 10.72 -7.11
CA GLY A 74 -7.75 11.25 -5.74
C GLY A 74 -7.21 10.24 -4.72
N ILE A 75 -7.64 8.98 -4.82
CA ILE A 75 -7.14 7.90 -3.94
C ILE A 75 -5.65 7.62 -4.19
N LEU A 76 -5.21 7.59 -5.45
CA LEU A 76 -3.80 7.35 -5.77
C LEU A 76 -2.90 8.47 -5.26
N ASN A 77 -3.35 9.72 -5.38
CA ASN A 77 -2.63 10.89 -4.88
C ASN A 77 -2.55 10.86 -3.35
N ASP A 78 -3.62 10.49 -2.62
CA ASP A 78 -3.56 10.30 -1.16
C ASP A 78 -2.50 9.26 -0.76
N PHE A 79 -2.43 8.14 -1.50
CA PHE A 79 -1.40 7.14 -1.26
C PHE A 79 0.01 7.66 -1.56
N ALA A 80 0.20 8.42 -2.63
CA ALA A 80 1.48 9.05 -2.94
C ALA A 80 1.88 10.08 -1.86
N ASP A 81 0.91 10.88 -1.40
CA ASP A 81 1.09 11.88 -0.35
C ASP A 81 1.54 11.26 0.98
N ARG A 82 1.09 10.04 1.24
CA ARG A 82 1.44 9.24 2.42
C ARG A 82 2.70 8.39 2.25
N GLY A 83 3.37 8.45 1.10
CA GLY A 83 4.56 7.66 0.79
C GLY A 83 4.29 6.17 0.56
N ILE A 84 3.03 5.80 0.34
CA ILE A 84 2.60 4.42 0.07
C ILE A 84 2.87 4.04 -1.39
N LEU A 85 2.60 4.98 -2.30
CA LEU A 85 2.95 4.88 -3.72
C LEU A 85 4.02 5.93 -4.02
N LEU A 86 4.74 5.72 -5.11
CA LEU A 86 5.52 6.77 -5.76
C LEU A 86 4.80 7.18 -7.03
N ASP A 87 4.74 8.48 -7.29
CA ASP A 87 4.22 9.06 -8.52
C ASP A 87 5.32 9.81 -9.28
N TYR A 88 5.20 9.84 -10.61
CA TYR A 88 6.06 10.63 -11.47
C TYR A 88 5.34 10.96 -12.78
N GLU A 89 5.68 12.10 -13.38
CA GLU A 89 5.19 12.47 -14.69
C GLU A 89 5.88 11.66 -15.80
N SER A 90 5.09 11.18 -16.76
CA SER A 90 5.56 10.45 -17.93
C SER A 90 4.83 10.93 -19.18
N GLU A 91 5.30 10.54 -20.36
CA GLU A 91 4.63 10.86 -21.63
C GLU A 91 3.23 10.23 -21.66
N GLY A 92 2.22 11.05 -21.33
CA GLY A 92 0.83 10.61 -21.22
C GLY A 92 0.17 10.83 -19.85
N GLY A 93 0.90 11.43 -18.89
CA GLY A 93 0.41 11.88 -17.59
C GLY A 93 1.07 11.17 -16.41
N THR A 94 0.45 11.31 -15.24
CA THR A 94 0.97 10.77 -13.98
C THR A 94 0.99 9.24 -13.98
N THR A 95 2.15 8.69 -13.66
CA THR A 95 2.38 7.25 -13.47
C THR A 95 2.62 6.97 -12.01
N TYR A 96 2.07 5.87 -11.50
CA TYR A 96 2.19 5.43 -10.13
C TYR A 96 2.90 4.09 -10.07
N VAL A 97 3.65 3.84 -9.01
CA VAL A 97 4.29 2.56 -8.75
C VAL A 97 4.22 2.22 -7.26
N LEU A 98 3.89 0.97 -6.97
CA LEU A 98 4.03 0.43 -5.62
C LEU A 98 5.52 0.13 -5.39
N PRO A 99 6.19 0.77 -4.41
CA PRO A 99 7.59 0.51 -4.16
C PRO A 99 7.80 -0.90 -3.56
N PRO A 100 8.96 -1.54 -3.80
CA PRO A 100 9.26 -2.84 -3.22
C PRO A 100 9.35 -2.77 -1.68
N PRO A 101 9.04 -3.85 -0.93
CA PRO A 101 8.90 -3.80 0.52
C PRO A 101 10.15 -3.35 1.29
N MET A 102 11.32 -3.91 0.98
CA MET A 102 12.52 -3.73 1.83
C MET A 102 13.42 -2.54 1.49
N ALA A 103 13.37 -2.01 0.26
CA ALA A 103 14.18 -0.85 -0.17
C ALA A 103 13.28 0.27 -0.72
N GLY A 104 12.06 0.35 -0.20
CA GLY A 104 11.06 1.24 -0.76
C GLY A 104 9.91 1.48 0.20
N PHE A 105 8.90 0.63 0.19
CA PHE A 105 7.63 0.88 0.89
C PHE A 105 7.82 1.18 2.39
N PHE A 106 8.62 0.39 3.11
CA PHE A 106 8.85 0.64 4.53
C PHE A 106 9.65 1.91 4.80
N GLU A 107 10.72 2.15 4.04
CA GLU A 107 11.58 3.32 4.21
C GLU A 107 10.84 4.61 3.84
N PHE A 108 10.11 4.63 2.71
CA PHE A 108 9.33 5.78 2.28
C PHE A 108 8.18 6.09 3.23
N SER A 109 7.58 5.09 3.86
CA SER A 109 6.55 5.30 4.88
C SER A 109 7.07 6.04 6.13
N LEU A 110 8.38 6.02 6.38
CA LEU A 110 9.03 6.77 7.45
C LEU A 110 9.58 8.14 7.02
N MET A 111 9.71 8.40 5.72
CA MET A 111 10.25 9.68 5.22
C MET A 111 9.29 10.87 5.39
N ARG A 112 7.99 10.62 5.51
CA ARG A 112 6.97 11.67 5.72
C ARG A 112 6.39 11.58 7.12
N TYR A 113 6.52 12.66 7.89
CA TYR A 113 5.86 12.75 9.19
C TYR A 113 4.35 12.94 8.99
N ARG A 114 3.56 12.09 9.64
CA ARG A 114 2.12 12.01 9.47
C ARG A 114 1.40 12.14 10.81
N THR A 115 0.27 12.83 10.81
CA THR A 115 -0.54 13.05 12.02
C THR A 115 -1.61 11.98 12.23
N ASP A 116 -1.87 11.14 11.24
CA ASP A 116 -2.90 10.10 11.27
C ASP A 116 -2.40 8.74 11.75
N ILE A 117 -1.08 8.58 11.93
CA ILE A 117 -0.44 7.35 12.42
C ILE A 117 0.56 7.64 13.54
N SER A 118 0.81 6.66 14.41
CA SER A 118 1.88 6.76 15.41
C SER A 118 3.22 6.42 14.77
N GLN A 119 4.01 7.44 14.44
CA GLN A 119 5.34 7.27 13.85
C GLN A 119 6.25 6.42 14.73
N LYS A 120 6.17 6.58 16.06
CA LYS A 120 6.95 5.78 17.01
C LYS A 120 6.63 4.29 16.91
N VAL A 121 5.34 3.94 16.90
CA VAL A 121 4.90 2.54 16.80
C VAL A 121 5.29 1.95 15.46
N LEU A 122 5.13 2.70 14.37
CA LEU A 122 5.57 2.26 13.05
C LEU A 122 7.07 1.95 13.02
N SER A 123 7.91 2.86 13.55
CA SER A 123 9.37 2.67 13.61
C SER A 123 9.77 1.46 14.46
N GLU A 124 9.15 1.25 15.62
CA GLU A 124 9.44 0.09 16.49
C GLU A 124 9.06 -1.24 15.82
N LEU A 125 7.92 -1.28 15.13
CA LEU A 125 7.48 -2.47 14.39
C LEU A 125 8.39 -2.78 13.20
N LEU A 126 8.84 -1.75 12.48
CA LEU A 126 9.78 -1.93 11.36
C LEU A 126 11.16 -2.39 11.85
N TYR A 127 11.66 -1.82 12.96
CA TYR A 127 12.93 -2.25 13.57
C TYR A 127 12.91 -3.71 14.01
N GLN A 128 11.77 -4.21 14.51
CA GLN A 128 11.64 -5.63 14.89
C GLN A 128 11.55 -6.57 13.68
N TYR A 129 11.19 -6.05 12.50
CA TYR A 129 10.89 -6.84 11.31
C TYR A 129 12.12 -7.05 10.42
N ILE A 130 13.07 -6.13 10.47
CA ILE A 130 14.35 -6.14 9.74
C ILE A 130 15.43 -6.74 10.64
#